data_AF-A0A3G8YGJ5-F1
#
_entry.id   AF-A0A3G8YGJ5-F1
#
_cell.length_a   1.000
_cell.length_b   1.000
_cell.length_c   1.000
_cell.angle_alpha   90.00
_cell.angle_beta   90.00
_cell.angle_gamma   90.00
#
_symmetry.space_group_name_H-M   'P 1'
#
loop_
_entity.id
_entity.type
_entity.pdbx_description
1 polymer ?
#
loop_
_entity_poly.entity_id
_entity_poly.type
_entity_poly.pdbx_seq_one_letter_code
_entity_poly.pdbx_strand_id
1 'polypeptide(L)'
;MSDIQMTVIKPDGSNAAPSEKDQQLLVQVQALLNADPHFQALQNPTLSRAEVNAVQQESEPGYLYLRYSISGKVPQEFWGHWGSRDHVAFKSGQVTVKSVSPLVSGQI
;
A
#
# COMPACT_ATOMS: atom_id res chain seq x y z
N MET A 1 -4.42 -15.03 14.62
CA MET A 1 -4.41 -13.88 13.69
C MET A 1 -3.82 -14.40 12.40
N SER A 2 -4.53 -14.33 11.28
CA SER A 2 -3.98 -14.76 10.00
C SER A 2 -2.84 -13.80 9.65
N ASP A 3 -1.62 -14.33 9.57
CA ASP A 3 -0.46 -13.58 9.07
C ASP A 3 -0.68 -13.40 7.57
N ILE A 4 -1.25 -12.26 7.15
CA ILE A 4 -1.39 -11.96 5.72
C ILE A 4 0.01 -11.64 5.21
N GLN A 5 0.61 -12.63 4.54
CA GLN A 5 1.90 -12.47 3.90
C GLN A 5 1.71 -11.70 2.59
N MET A 6 2.36 -10.54 2.50
CA MET A 6 2.43 -9.79 1.25
C MET A 6 3.21 -10.58 0.20
N THR A 7 2.72 -10.60 -1.04
CA THR A 7 3.33 -11.32 -2.16
C THR A 7 3.70 -10.35 -3.27
N VAL A 8 4.83 -10.58 -3.96
CA VAL A 8 5.19 -9.82 -5.16
C VAL A 8 4.80 -10.63 -6.38
N ILE A 9 4.00 -10.04 -7.28
CA ILE A 9 3.65 -10.60 -8.57
C ILE A 9 4.63 -10.06 -9.61
N LYS A 10 5.46 -10.94 -10.16
CA LYS A 10 6.45 -10.59 -11.20
C LYS A 10 5.81 -10.43 -12.57
N PRO A 11 6.50 -9.82 -13.55
CA PRO A 11 5.98 -9.67 -14.92
C PRO A 11 5.64 -10.99 -15.62
N ASP A 12 6.29 -12.09 -15.25
CA ASP A 12 6.02 -13.44 -15.76
C ASP A 12 4.85 -14.14 -15.03
N GLY A 13 4.18 -13.43 -14.10
CA GLY A 13 3.08 -13.97 -13.29
C GLY A 13 3.55 -14.85 -12.13
N SER A 14 4.86 -15.05 -11.95
CA SER A 14 5.39 -15.81 -10.82
C SER A 14 5.40 -14.97 -9.53
N ASN A 15 5.39 -15.67 -8.39
CA ASN A 15 5.42 -15.03 -7.07
C ASN A 15 6.87 -14.89 -6.57
N ALA A 16 7.12 -13.80 -5.85
CA ALA A 16 8.35 -13.58 -5.09
C ALA A 16 8.05 -13.10 -3.66
N ALA A 17 9.05 -13.23 -2.80
CA ALA A 17 9.04 -12.58 -1.51
C ALA A 17 9.18 -11.05 -1.67
N PRO A 18 8.50 -10.26 -0.83
CA PRO A 18 8.61 -8.80 -0.84
C PRO A 18 9.99 -8.34 -0.35
N SER A 19 10.49 -7.28 -0.97
CA SER A 19 11.68 -6.58 -0.50
C SER A 19 11.41 -5.85 0.82
N GLU A 20 12.46 -5.40 1.49
CA GLU A 20 12.33 -4.56 2.71
C GLU A 20 11.57 -3.25 2.40
N LYS A 21 11.79 -2.69 1.21
CA LYS A 21 11.13 -1.46 0.76
C LYS A 21 9.63 -1.67 0.54
N ASP A 22 9.23 -2.82 0.01
CA ASP A 22 7.81 -3.19 -0.13
C ASP A 22 7.15 -3.29 1.25
N GLN A 23 7.84 -3.92 2.22
CA GLN A 23 7.35 -4.06 3.58
C GLN A 23 7.21 -2.70 4.27
N GLN A 24 8.19 -1.81 4.07
CA GLN A 24 8.10 -0.43 4.55
C GLN A 24 6.92 0.33 3.93
N LEU A 25 6.68 0.18 2.62
CA LEU A 25 5.53 0.79 1.96
C LEU A 25 4.22 0.27 2.56
N LEU A 26 4.10 -1.05 2.73
CA LEU A 26 2.92 -1.67 3.33
C LEU A 26 2.66 -1.14 4.75
N VAL A 27 3.68 -1.05 5.60
CA VAL A 27 3.54 -0.53 6.96
C VAL A 27 3.08 0.94 6.95
N GLN A 28 3.66 1.77 6.08
CA GLN A 28 3.31 3.20 6.02
C GLN A 28 1.92 3.43 5.42
N VAL A 29 1.54 2.69 4.38
CA VAL A 29 0.18 2.73 3.81
C VAL A 29 -0.84 2.35 4.88
N GLN A 30 -0.59 1.28 5.64
CA GLN A 30 -1.48 0.88 6.73
C GLN A 30 -1.56 1.95 7.82
N ALA A 31 -0.45 2.60 8.18
CA ALA A 31 -0.45 3.68 9.16
C ALA A 31 -1.29 4.88 8.69
N LEU A 32 -1.16 5.28 7.42
CA LEU A 32 -1.96 6.37 6.83
C LEU A 32 -3.45 6.01 6.77
N LEU A 33 -3.79 4.79 6.36
CA LEU A 33 -5.18 4.31 6.37
C LEU A 33 -5.74 4.29 7.79
N ASN A 34 -5.02 3.76 8.77
CA ASN A 34 -5.47 3.73 10.16
C ASN A 34 -5.65 5.12 10.78
N ALA A 35 -4.97 6.14 10.25
CA ALA A 35 -5.14 7.53 10.65
C ALA A 35 -6.26 8.28 9.88
N ASP A 36 -6.72 7.74 8.75
CA ASP A 36 -7.76 8.39 7.93
C ASP A 36 -9.16 8.24 8.56
N PRO A 37 -9.91 9.35 8.76
CA PRO A 37 -11.23 9.30 9.39
C PRO A 37 -12.27 8.44 8.65
N HIS A 38 -12.20 8.35 7.31
CA HIS A 38 -13.14 7.54 6.54
C HIS A 38 -12.83 6.05 6.71
N PHE A 39 -11.55 5.69 6.79
CA PHE A 39 -11.14 4.33 7.08
C PHE A 39 -11.50 3.91 8.52
N GLN A 40 -11.33 4.81 9.50
CA GLN A 40 -11.76 4.56 10.88
C GLN A 40 -13.27 4.37 11.03
N ALA A 41 -14.07 4.96 10.14
CA ALA A 41 -15.52 4.74 10.11
C ALA A 41 -15.92 3.35 9.58
N LEU A 42 -14.97 2.56 9.05
CA LEU A 42 -15.21 1.18 8.64
C LEU A 42 -15.35 0.28 9.88
N GLN A 43 -16.34 -0.61 9.85
CA GLN A 43 -16.63 -1.51 10.98
C GLN A 43 -15.64 -2.69 10.99
N ASN A 44 -14.50 -2.52 11.66
CA ASN A 44 -13.44 -3.55 11.82
C ASN A 44 -12.87 -4.07 10.48
N PRO A 45 -12.27 -3.20 9.64
CA PRO A 45 -11.62 -3.65 8.42
C PRO A 45 -10.46 -4.59 8.75
N THR A 46 -10.42 -5.76 8.13
CA THR A 46 -9.33 -6.74 8.29
C THR A 46 -8.60 -6.87 6.96
N LEU A 47 -7.28 -6.62 6.95
CA LEU A 47 -6.46 -6.84 5.76
C LEU A 47 -6.60 -8.32 5.37
N SER A 48 -6.94 -8.58 4.11
CA SER A 48 -7.16 -9.93 3.57
C SER A 48 -6.30 -10.25 2.36
N ARG A 49 -5.73 -9.25 1.71
CA ARG A 49 -4.77 -9.41 0.60
C ARG A 49 -3.82 -8.23 0.53
N ALA A 50 -2.54 -8.48 0.28
CA ALA A 50 -1.52 -7.47 0.02
C ALA A 50 -0.59 -7.97 -1.10
N GLU A 51 -0.49 -7.22 -2.19
CA GLU A 51 0.25 -7.64 -3.38
C GLU A 51 1.03 -6.49 -3.99
N VAL A 52 2.29 -6.73 -4.32
CA VAL A 52 3.09 -5.79 -5.12
C VAL A 52 3.02 -6.23 -6.58
N ASN A 53 2.65 -5.30 -7.47
CA ASN A 53 2.72 -5.49 -8.90
C ASN A 53 4.08 -4.99 -9.41
N ALA A 54 5.02 -5.91 -9.60
CA ALA A 54 6.38 -5.57 -10.04
C ALA A 54 6.48 -5.17 -11.52
N VAL A 55 5.37 -5.16 -12.26
CA VAL A 55 5.29 -4.55 -13.60
C VAL A 55 5.19 -3.02 -13.51
N GLN A 56 4.66 -2.49 -12.40
CA GLN A 56 4.51 -1.06 -12.15
C GLN A 56 5.76 -0.49 -11.49
N GLN A 57 6.07 0.78 -11.75
CA GLN A 57 7.09 1.47 -10.97
C GLN A 57 6.61 1.70 -9.53
N GLU A 58 7.55 1.75 -8.60
CA GLU A 58 7.27 1.94 -7.17
C GLU A 58 6.56 3.27 -6.84
N SER A 59 6.62 4.24 -7.76
CA SER A 59 5.97 5.54 -7.67
C SER A 59 4.64 5.63 -8.43
N GLU A 60 4.24 4.57 -9.13
CA GLU A 60 3.03 4.56 -9.93
C GLU A 60 1.81 4.08 -9.13
N PRO A 61 0.64 4.71 -9.33
CA PRO A 61 -0.60 4.22 -8.74
C PRO A 61 -0.87 2.79 -9.20
N GLY A 62 -1.03 1.87 -8.25
CA GLY A 62 -1.22 0.44 -8.54
C GLY A 62 -0.01 -0.44 -8.22
N TYR A 63 1.09 0.14 -7.72
CA TYR A 63 2.27 -0.62 -7.30
C TYR A 63 1.98 -1.61 -6.17
N LEU A 64 1.44 -1.15 -5.04
CA LEU A 64 1.00 -2.01 -3.93
C LEU A 64 -0.52 -2.04 -3.89
N TYR A 65 -1.13 -3.21 -4.03
CA TYR A 65 -2.56 -3.45 -3.84
C TYR A 65 -2.84 -3.98 -2.44
N LEU A 66 -3.88 -3.45 -1.80
CA LEU A 66 -4.39 -3.92 -0.52
C LEU A 66 -5.89 -4.14 -0.62
N ARG A 67 -6.37 -5.23 -0.02
CA ARG A 67 -7.80 -5.51 0.14
C ARG A 67 -8.14 -5.69 1.61
N TYR A 68 -9.16 -4.98 2.07
CA TYR A 68 -9.72 -5.10 3.39
C TYR A 68 -11.10 -5.75 3.33
N SER A 69 -11.24 -6.88 4.02
CA SER A 69 -12.53 -7.51 4.25
C SER A 69 -13.25 -6.80 5.39
N ILE A 70 -14.55 -6.54 5.20
CA ILE A 70 -15.43 -5.92 6.20
C ILE A 70 -16.65 -6.82 6.33
N SER A 71 -16.97 -7.22 7.56
CA SER A 71 -18.08 -8.16 7.79
C SER A 71 -19.40 -7.59 7.28
N GLY A 72 -20.10 -8.35 6.44
CA GLY A 72 -21.40 -7.97 5.87
C GLY A 72 -21.36 -6.80 4.89
N LYS A 73 -20.19 -6.37 4.42
CA LYS A 73 -20.04 -5.24 3.48
C LYS A 73 -19.14 -5.58 2.30
N VAL A 74 -19.20 -4.74 1.28
CA VAL A 74 -18.28 -4.82 0.14
C VAL A 74 -16.84 -4.53 0.64
N PRO A 75 -15.86 -5.39 0.29
CA PRO A 75 -14.45 -5.14 0.61
C PRO A 75 -14.00 -3.77 0.13
N GLN A 76 -13.07 -3.17 0.85
CA GLN A 76 -12.43 -1.91 0.44
C GLN A 76 -11.06 -2.20 -0.13
N GLU A 77 -10.73 -1.52 -1.22
CA GLU A 77 -9.52 -1.73 -1.99
C GLU A 77 -8.70 -0.45 -2.01
N PHE A 78 -7.38 -0.61 -1.86
CA PHE A 78 -6.46 0.50 -1.84
C PHE A 78 -5.21 0.20 -2.66
N TRP A 79 -4.60 1.25 -3.19
CA TRP A 79 -3.38 1.21 -3.97
C TRP A 79 -2.34 2.15 -3.38
N GLY A 80 -1.33 1.56 -2.78
CA GLY A 80 -0.16 2.22 -2.21
C GLY A 80 0.94 2.44 -3.25
N HIS A 81 1.62 3.58 -3.18
CA HIS A 81 2.82 3.87 -3.95
C HIS A 81 3.65 4.97 -3.26
N TRP A 82 4.92 5.08 -3.61
CA TRP A 82 5.78 6.16 -3.15
C TRP A 82 5.52 7.45 -3.94
N GLY A 83 5.60 8.60 -3.28
CA GLY A 83 5.45 9.90 -3.93
C GLY A 83 6.06 11.04 -3.13
N SER A 84 5.64 12.27 -3.43
CA SER A 84 6.22 13.49 -2.84
C SER A 84 5.61 13.91 -1.49
N ARG A 85 4.47 13.33 -1.11
CA ARG A 85 3.76 13.63 0.13
C ARG A 85 2.92 12.44 0.59
N ASP A 86 2.62 12.41 1.89
CA ASP A 86 1.63 11.50 2.45
C ASP A 86 0.23 11.99 2.09
N HIS A 87 -0.59 11.10 1.53
CA HIS A 87 -1.96 11.44 1.15
C HIS A 87 -2.83 10.19 0.98
N VAL A 88 -4.04 10.23 1.54
CA VAL A 88 -5.08 9.21 1.34
C VAL A 88 -6.22 9.83 0.53
N ALA A 89 -6.35 9.41 -0.73
CA ALA A 89 -7.50 9.71 -1.57
C ALA A 89 -8.52 8.59 -1.44
N PHE A 90 -9.24 8.56 -0.31
CA PHE A 90 -10.11 7.44 0.08
C PHE A 90 -11.12 7.04 -1.00
N LYS A 91 -11.77 8.01 -1.65
CA LYS A 91 -12.78 7.76 -2.70
C LYS A 91 -12.25 6.99 -3.91
N SER A 92 -10.97 7.18 -4.25
CA SER A 92 -10.32 6.49 -5.36
C SER A 92 -9.44 5.33 -4.89
N GLY A 93 -9.40 5.05 -3.58
CA GLY A 93 -8.54 4.04 -2.98
C GLY A 93 -7.03 4.34 -3.06
N GLN A 94 -6.61 5.54 -3.48
CA GLN A 94 -5.18 5.80 -3.68
C GLN A 94 -4.52 6.25 -2.38
N VAL A 95 -3.36 5.66 -2.07
CA VAL A 95 -2.53 6.05 -0.93
C VAL A 95 -1.13 6.36 -1.43
N THR A 96 -0.72 7.61 -1.30
CA THR A 96 0.64 8.04 -1.60
C THR A 96 1.40 8.14 -0.28
N VAL A 97 2.56 7.50 -0.21
CA VAL A 97 3.50 7.61 0.92
C VAL A 97 4.66 8.48 0.49
N LYS A 98 5.03 9.46 1.31
CA LYS A 98 6.18 10.31 1.05
C LYS A 98 7.45 9.45 1.03
N SER A 99 8.11 9.41 -0.12
CA SER A 99 9.42 8.77 -0.23
C SER A 99 10.41 9.56 0.61
N VAL A 100 10.99 8.91 1.62
CA VAL A 100 12.23 9.36 2.26
C VAL A 100 13.41 9.02 1.35
N SER A 101 13.37 9.47 0.10
CA SER A 101 14.60 9.53 -0.68
C SER A 101 15.54 10.45 0.09
N PRO A 102 16.79 10.06 0.38
CA PRO A 102 17.76 11.01 0.90
C PRO A 102 17.78 12.17 -0.09
N LEU A 103 17.63 13.40 0.44
CA LEU A 103 18.03 14.59 -0.30
C LEU A 103 19.40 14.27 -0.88
N VAL A 104 19.48 14.09 -2.19
CA VAL A 104 20.74 14.32 -2.89
C VAL A 104 20.91 15.83 -2.76
N SER A 105 21.42 16.24 -1.59
CA SER A 105 21.97 17.57 -1.41
C SER A 105 22.97 17.69 -2.54
N GLY A 106 22.67 18.58 -3.47
CA GLY A 106 23.69 19.13 -4.34
C GLY A 106 24.86 19.52 -3.44
N GLN A 107 25.97 18.84 -3.61
CA GLN A 107 27.25 19.29 -3.12
C GLN A 107 28.24 19.18 -4.27
N ILE A 108 28.50 20.39 -4.79
CA ILE A 108 29.76 20.94 -5.32
C ILE A 108 30.48 20.18 -6.43
#